data_AF-A0A524K1H9-F1
#
_entry.id   AF-A0A524K1H9-F1
#
_cell.length_a   1.000
_cell.length_b   1.000
_cell.length_c   1.000
_cell.angle_alpha   90.00
_cell.angle_beta   90.00
_cell.angle_gamma   90.00
#
_symmetry.space_group_name_H-M   'P 1'
#
loop_
_entity.id
_entity.type
_entity.pdbx_description
1 polymer ?
#
loop_
_entity_poly.entity_id
_entity_poly.type
_entity_poly.pdbx_seq_one_letter_code
_entity_poly.pdbx_strand_id
1 'polypeptide(L)'
;MDMVCDICGKRFPESELIMGHGIRHEVENLIVADHPGWDDAKRICKDDFSVYRLKYIATLIEEEKGSIQDLETAVIASIDENEIISANVNASAREAL
;
A
#
# COMPACT_ATOMS: atom_id res chain seq x y z
N MET A 1 35.08 -12.23 -2.14
CA MET A 1 35.38 -11.32 -1.01
C MET A 1 34.10 -11.18 -0.21
N ASP A 2 34.18 -11.20 1.11
CA ASP A 2 32.99 -11.05 1.95
C ASP A 2 32.74 -9.58 2.25
N MET A 3 31.48 -9.19 2.15
CA MET A 3 31.01 -7.82 2.27
C MET A 3 29.90 -7.76 3.32
N VAL A 4 29.70 -6.58 3.92
CA VAL A 4 28.73 -6.41 5.01
C VAL A 4 27.38 -5.96 4.45
N CYS A 5 26.28 -6.54 4.94
CA CYS A 5 24.93 -6.04 4.71
C CYS A 5 24.71 -4.75 5.50
N ASP A 6 24.28 -3.66 4.85
CA ASP A 6 24.03 -2.37 5.48
C ASP A 6 22.77 -2.33 6.37
N ILE A 7 21.96 -3.39 6.36
CA ILE A 7 20.76 -3.55 7.18
C ILE A 7 21.09 -4.32 8.47
N CYS A 8 21.44 -5.61 8.36
CA CYS A 8 21.71 -6.45 9.53
C CYS A 8 23.17 -6.44 10.02
N GLY A 9 24.12 -5.85 9.30
CA GLY A 9 25.53 -5.78 9.68
C GLY A 9 26.31 -7.10 9.57
N LYS A 10 25.69 -8.18 9.08
CA LYS A 10 26.34 -9.49 8.90
C LYS A 10 27.16 -9.53 7.61
N ARG A 11 28.14 -10.43 7.56
CA ARG A 11 29.00 -10.66 6.39
C ARG A 11 28.44 -11.74 5.48
N PHE A 12 28.49 -11.49 4.18
CA PHE A 12 28.02 -12.40 3.14
C PHE A 12 29.00 -12.42 1.95
N PRO A 13 29.05 -13.51 1.18
CA PRO A 13 29.64 -13.50 -0.14
C PRO A 13 29.00 -12.41 -0.99
N GLU A 14 29.78 -11.72 -1.82
CA GLU A 14 29.26 -10.67 -2.71
C GLU A 14 28.10 -11.15 -3.61
N SER A 15 28.11 -12.43 -4.03
CA SER A 15 27.04 -13.07 -4.80
C SER A 15 25.71 -13.23 -4.04
N GLU A 16 25.69 -12.99 -2.73
CA GLU A 16 24.51 -13.04 -1.87
C GLU A 16 24.01 -11.67 -1.45
N LEU A 17 24.68 -10.61 -1.91
CA LEU A 17 24.27 -9.23 -1.67
C LEU A 17 23.61 -8.64 -2.92
N ILE A 18 22.65 -7.78 -2.68
CA ILE A 18 21.93 -7.02 -3.69
C ILE A 18 22.35 -5.57 -3.51
N MET A 19 22.84 -4.94 -4.57
CA MET A 19 23.22 -3.52 -4.58
C MET A 19 21.98 -2.64 -4.65
N GLY A 20 22.02 -1.47 -3.99
CA GLY A 20 20.93 -0.51 -3.94
C GLY A 20 20.40 -0.12 -5.32
N HIS A 21 21.29 0.16 -6.27
CA HIS A 21 20.91 0.49 -7.66
C HIS A 21 20.11 -0.61 -8.40
N GLY A 22 20.11 -1.85 -7.88
CA GLY A 22 19.34 -2.97 -8.43
C GLY A 22 17.96 -3.15 -7.79
N ILE A 23 17.59 -2.31 -6.82
CA ILE A 23 16.33 -2.39 -6.07
C ILE A 23 15.29 -1.48 -6.72
N ARG A 24 14.05 -1.96 -6.84
CA ARG A 24 12.94 -1.13 -7.33
C ARG A 24 12.58 -0.07 -6.31
N HIS A 25 12.20 1.11 -6.80
CA HIS A 25 11.94 2.28 -5.98
C HIS A 25 10.88 2.04 -4.89
N GLU A 26 9.85 1.25 -5.16
CA GLU A 26 8.79 0.97 -4.18
C GLU A 26 9.31 0.16 -2.98
N VAL A 27 10.23 -0.78 -3.21
CA VAL A 27 10.88 -1.54 -2.13
C VAL A 27 11.96 -0.69 -1.45
N GLU A 28 12.70 0.10 -2.22
CA GLU A 28 13.69 1.04 -1.71
C GLU A 28 13.08 2.04 -0.74
N ASN A 29 11.90 2.60 -1.04
CA ASN A 29 11.21 3.54 -0.16
C ASN A 29 10.93 2.93 1.22
N LEU A 30 10.58 1.65 1.28
CA LEU A 30 10.39 0.93 2.55
C LEU A 30 11.72 0.74 3.30
N ILE A 31 12.81 0.50 2.58
CA ILE A 31 14.16 0.41 3.17
C ILE A 31 14.59 1.76 3.73
N VAL A 32 14.43 2.85 2.96
CA VAL A 32 14.78 4.22 3.38
C VAL A 32 13.96 4.67 4.59
N ALA A 33 12.68 4.28 4.68
CA ALA A 33 11.84 4.59 5.83
C ALA A 33 12.41 3.99 7.14
N ASP A 34 12.91 2.75 7.10
CA ASP A 34 13.52 2.07 8.25
C ASP A 34 15.01 2.47 8.44
N HIS A 35 15.72 2.77 7.35
CA HIS A 35 17.14 3.09 7.29
C HIS A 35 17.39 4.38 6.47
N PRO A 36 17.23 5.58 7.06
CA PRO A 36 17.27 6.86 6.32
C PRO A 36 18.58 7.18 5.59
N GLY A 37 19.66 6.48 5.91
CA GLY A 37 20.93 6.64 5.19
C GLY A 37 21.05 5.76 3.95
N TRP A 38 20.06 4.94 3.61
CA TRP A 38 20.12 4.03 2.47
C TRP A 38 20.35 4.77 1.13
N ASP A 39 21.20 4.22 0.26
CA ASP A 39 21.51 4.75 -1.07
C ASP A 39 21.92 3.64 -2.07
N ASP A 40 22.10 4.00 -3.33
CA ASP A 40 22.45 3.09 -4.44
C ASP A 40 23.79 2.34 -4.27
N ALA A 41 24.69 2.86 -3.44
CA ALA A 41 26.01 2.29 -3.20
C ALA A 41 26.00 1.25 -2.06
N LYS A 42 24.92 1.21 -1.28
CA LYS A 42 24.70 0.24 -0.22
C LYS A 42 24.23 -1.10 -0.73
N ARG A 43 24.27 -2.08 0.17
CA ARG A 43 24.04 -3.49 -0.13
C ARG A 43 23.24 -4.16 0.97
N ILE A 44 22.31 -5.01 0.54
CA ILE A 44 21.38 -5.75 1.40
C ILE A 44 21.50 -7.24 1.13
N CYS A 45 21.45 -8.08 2.16
CA CYS A 45 21.43 -9.53 1.97
C CYS A 45 20.05 -10.00 1.51
N LYS A 46 19.97 -11.21 0.95
CA LYS A 46 18.73 -11.79 0.44
C LYS A 46 17.63 -11.92 1.51
N ASP A 47 18.00 -12.21 2.75
CA ASP A 47 17.04 -12.39 3.85
C ASP A 47 16.37 -11.07 4.21
N ASP A 48 17.17 -10.03 4.48
CA ASP A 48 16.67 -8.69 4.79
C ASP A 48 15.86 -8.13 3.60
N PHE A 49 16.34 -8.32 2.37
CA PHE A 49 15.63 -7.89 1.18
C PHE A 49 14.26 -8.59 1.02
N SER A 50 14.18 -9.86 1.38
CA SER A 50 12.92 -10.62 1.32
C SER A 50 11.88 -10.07 2.29
N VAL A 51 12.30 -9.55 3.46
CA VAL A 51 11.41 -8.88 4.41
C VAL A 51 10.77 -7.64 3.76
N TYR A 52 11.58 -6.79 3.12
CA TYR A 52 11.05 -5.59 2.44
C TYR A 52 10.17 -5.92 1.24
N ARG A 53 10.52 -6.97 0.47
CA ARG A 53 9.65 -7.44 -0.61
C ARG A 53 8.30 -7.94 -0.10
N LEU A 54 8.26 -8.65 1.03
CA LEU A 54 7.01 -9.10 1.64
C LEU A 54 6.19 -7.93 2.16
N LYS A 55 6.82 -6.93 2.78
CA LYS A 55 6.15 -5.69 3.18
C LYS A 55 5.48 -5.01 1.97
N TYR A 56 6.21 -4.86 0.85
CA TYR A 56 5.66 -4.27 -0.36
C TYR A 56 4.49 -5.08 -0.96
N ILE A 57 4.58 -6.41 -0.97
CA ILE A 57 3.47 -7.25 -1.43
C ILE A 57 2.24 -7.07 -0.51
N ALA A 58 2.46 -6.98 0.81
CA ALA A 58 1.38 -6.74 1.75
C ALA A 58 0.68 -5.39 1.51
N THR A 59 1.43 -4.31 1.23
CA THR A 59 0.84 -3.00 0.93
C THR A 59 -0.02 -3.04 -0.33
N LEU A 60 0.42 -3.74 -1.38
CA LEU A 60 -0.38 -3.90 -2.61
C LEU A 60 -1.72 -4.62 -2.34
N ILE A 61 -1.71 -5.64 -1.48
CA ILE A 61 -2.93 -6.38 -1.11
C ILE A 61 -3.88 -5.50 -0.29
N GLU A 62 -3.35 -4.65 0.58
CA GLU A 62 -4.14 -3.69 1.37
C GLU A 62 -4.76 -2.60 0.48
N GLU A 63 -4.01 -2.08 -0.48
CA GLU A 63 -4.51 -1.10 -1.47
C GLU A 63 -5.63 -1.66 -2.34
N GLU A 64 -5.55 -2.93 -2.77
CA GLU A 64 -6.65 -3.59 -3.49
C GLU A 64 -7.92 -3.73 -2.63
N LYS A 65 -7.78 -3.97 -1.32
CA LYS A 65 -8.92 -4.05 -0.39
C LYS A 65 -9.54 -2.69 -0.09
N GLY A 66 -8.74 -1.63 0.00
CA GLY A 66 -9.22 -0.26 0.15
C GLY A 66 -10.09 0.19 -1.02
N SER A 67 -9.70 -0.18 -2.25
CA SER A 67 -10.48 0.09 -3.47
C SER A 67 -11.87 -0.56 -3.47
N ILE A 68 -12.05 -1.71 -2.80
CA ILE A 68 -13.36 -2.37 -2.67
C ILE A 68 -14.23 -1.70 -1.60
N GLN A 69 -13.65 -1.34 -0.44
CA GLN A 69 -14.38 -0.65 0.63
C GLN A 69 -14.87 0.76 0.23
N ASP A 70 -14.09 1.46 -0.58
CA ASP A 70 -14.47 2.79 -1.10
C ASP A 70 -15.65 2.69 -2.09
N LEU A 71 -15.72 1.63 -2.89
CA LEU A 71 -16.85 1.38 -3.80
C LEU A 71 -18.12 0.94 -3.05
N GLU A 72 -18.01 0.07 -2.05
CA GLU A 72 -19.16 -0.34 -1.23
C GLU A 72 -19.79 0.85 -0.51
N THR A 73 -18.97 1.77 0.01
CA THR A 73 -19.45 2.99 0.67
C THR A 73 -20.14 3.94 -0.32
N ALA A 74 -19.60 4.12 -1.54
CA ALA A 74 -20.21 4.96 -2.57
C ALA A 74 -21.57 4.42 -3.05
N VAL A 75 -21.75 3.08 -3.11
CA VAL A 75 -23.04 2.45 -3.43
C VAL A 75 -24.05 2.65 -2.31
N ILE A 76 -23.67 2.45 -1.05
CA ILE A 76 -24.57 2.69 0.10
C ILE A 76 -24.98 4.17 0.16
N ALA A 77 -24.04 5.10 -0.07
CA ALA A 77 -24.35 6.53 -0.12
C ALA A 77 -25.32 6.88 -1.28
N SER A 78 -25.18 6.26 -2.44
CA SER A 78 -26.10 6.49 -3.58
C SER A 78 -27.49 5.87 -3.37
N ILE A 79 -27.63 4.84 -2.53
CA ILE A 79 -28.93 4.26 -2.16
C ILE A 79 -29.67 5.18 -1.18
N ASP A 80 -28.96 5.71 -0.17
CA ASP A 80 -29.51 6.65 0.82
C ASP A 80 -30.00 7.95 0.14
N GLU A 81 -29.23 8.47 -0.82
CA GLU A 81 -29.57 9.70 -1.54
C GLU A 81 -30.79 9.54 -2.48
N ASN A 82 -31.08 8.31 -2.94
CA ASN A 82 -32.22 8.03 -3.82
C ASN A 82 -33.52 7.66 -3.06
N GLU A 83 -33.45 7.31 -1.78
CA GLU A 83 -34.63 7.06 -0.94
C GLU A 83 -35.30 8.36 -0.48
N ILE A 84 -34.53 9.45 -0.33
CA ILE A 84 -35.04 10.77 0.12
C ILE A 84 -35.90 11.45 -0.95
N ILE A 85 -35.70 11.17 -2.25
CA ILE A 85 -36.46 11.83 -3.33
C ILE A 85 -37.83 11.17 -3.54
N SER A 86 -37.98 9.87 -3.30
CA SER A 86 -39.24 9.15 -3.54
C SER A 86 -40.30 9.37 -2.45
N ALA A 87 -39.92 9.82 -1.26
CA ALA A 87 -40.85 10.05 -0.15
C ALA A 87 -41.59 11.40 -0.22
N ASN A 88 -41.15 12.36 -1.04
CA ASN A 88 -41.73 13.71 -1.06
C ASN A 88 -42.68 14.01 -2.25
N VAL A 89 -42.98 13.04 -3.12
CA VAL A 89 -43.92 13.29 -4.26
C VAL A 89 -45.35 12.84 -3.95
N ASN A 90 -45.62 12.18 -2.81
CA ASN A 90 -46.95 11.64 -2.51
C ASN A 90 -47.79 12.46 -1.49
N ALA A 91 -47.48 13.74 -1.28
CA ALA A 91 -48.22 14.58 -0.33
C ALA A 91 -48.67 15.94 -0.91
N SER A 92 -49.43 15.93 -2.00
CA SER A 92 -50.44 17.01 -2.22
C SER A 92 -51.60 16.54 -3.13
N ALA A 93 -52.35 15.56 -2.65
CA ALA A 93 -53.74 15.37 -3.10
C ALA A 93 -54.63 15.39 -1.86
N ARG A 94 -55.26 16.53 -1.58
CA ARG A 94 -56.57 16.61 -0.94
C ARG A 94 -57.12 18.04 -0.99
N GLU A 95 -58.30 18.14 -1.56
CA GLU A 95 -59.14 19.33 -1.66
C GLU A 95 -59.41 19.99 -0.30
N ALA A 96 -59.57 21.32 -0.33
CA ALA A 96 -60.39 22.05 0.62
C ALA A 96 -61.32 23.01 -0.17
N LEU A 97 -62.61 22.61 -0.19
CA LEU A 97 -63.86 23.38 -0.33
C LEU A 97 -63.96 24.50 -1.38
#